data_AF-A0A164QR91-F1
#
_entry.id   AF-A0A164QR91-F1
#
_cell.length_a   1.000
_cell.length_b   1.000
_cell.length_c   1.000
_cell.angle_alpha   90.00
_cell.angle_beta   90.00
_cell.angle_gamma   90.00
#
_symmetry.space_group_name_H-M   'P 1'
#
loop_
_entity.id
_entity.type
_entity.pdbx_description
1 polymer ?
#
loop_
_entity_poly.entity_id
_entity_poly.type
_entity_poly.pdbx_seq_one_letter_code
_entity_poly.pdbx_strand_id
1 'polypeptide(L)'
;MIKALIGISIGVLLLSGALVMWTFMYMKRHSKEELEKLVEGFRKEMDDCKKQCEELKEGMKEETENSLLKLKDLEIKMEERVPTKESNSSTNDENEEIIRLYKKGESIEAISKKMNRNTGEIKVIISYNDYLQDGHKKKNMVG
;
A
#
# COMPACT_ATOMS: atom_id res chain seq x y z
N MET A 1 57.01 -68.64 -3.10
CA MET A 1 56.06 -68.14 -2.08
C MET A 1 55.93 -66.61 -2.06
N ILE A 2 57.01 -65.83 -1.97
CA ILE A 2 56.94 -64.36 -1.80
C ILE A 2 56.15 -63.65 -2.90
N LYS A 3 56.31 -64.03 -4.18
CA LYS A 3 55.58 -63.42 -5.31
C LYS A 3 54.05 -63.62 -5.23
N ALA A 4 53.59 -64.75 -4.69
CA ALA A 4 52.16 -65.03 -4.54
C ALA A 4 51.52 -64.16 -3.43
N LEU A 5 52.22 -63.97 -2.32
CA LEU A 5 51.81 -63.08 -1.23
C LEU A 5 51.68 -61.62 -1.69
N ILE A 6 52.64 -61.14 -2.49
CA ILE A 6 52.60 -59.78 -3.05
C ILE A 6 51.39 -59.62 -3.97
N GLY A 7 51.10 -60.59 -4.85
CA GLY A 7 49.94 -60.54 -5.75
C GLY A 7 48.61 -60.48 -5.01
N ILE A 8 48.44 -61.27 -3.94
CA ILE A 8 47.22 -61.27 -3.11
C ILE A 8 47.03 -59.90 -2.44
N SER A 9 48.11 -59.30 -1.90
CA SER A 9 48.03 -58.00 -1.24
C SER A 9 47.58 -56.87 -2.18
N ILE A 10 48.08 -56.86 -3.41
CA ILE A 10 47.69 -55.88 -4.44
C ILE A 10 46.23 -56.09 -4.85
N GLY A 11 45.80 -57.35 -5.00
CA GLY A 11 44.41 -57.68 -5.32
C GLY A 11 43.42 -57.18 -4.27
N VAL A 12 43.74 -57.37 -2.98
CA VAL A 12 42.90 -56.89 -1.87
C VAL A 12 42.83 -55.36 -1.86
N LEU A 13 43.95 -54.66 -2.11
CA LEU A 13 43.97 -53.20 -2.18
C LEU A 13 43.09 -52.67 -3.33
N LEU A 14 43.19 -53.27 -4.53
CA LEU A 14 42.37 -52.86 -5.68
C LEU A 14 40.88 -53.09 -5.44
N LEU A 15 40.51 -54.22 -4.83
CA LEU A 15 39.12 -54.52 -4.47
C LEU A 15 38.58 -53.54 -3.42
N SER A 16 39.38 -53.20 -2.41
CA SER A 16 38.98 -52.23 -1.39
C SER A 16 38.77 -50.83 -2.00
N GLY A 17 39.64 -50.41 -2.91
CA GLY A 17 39.50 -49.13 -3.62
C GLY A 17 38.26 -49.11 -4.52
N ALA A 18 37.98 -50.20 -5.25
CA ALA A 18 36.79 -50.31 -6.08
C ALA A 18 35.48 -50.23 -5.27
N LEU A 19 35.45 -50.86 -4.09
CA LEU A 19 34.29 -50.79 -3.18
C LEU A 19 34.04 -49.37 -2.68
N VAL A 20 35.07 -48.64 -2.26
CA VAL A 20 34.94 -47.24 -1.82
C VAL A 20 34.48 -46.34 -2.97
N MET A 21 35.02 -46.53 -4.17
CA MET A 21 34.61 -45.75 -5.34
C MET A 21 33.14 -46.04 -5.71
N TRP A 22 32.71 -47.30 -5.62
CA TRP A 22 31.34 -47.71 -5.90
C TRP A 22 30.34 -47.13 -4.88
N THR A 23 30.64 -47.20 -3.58
CA THR A 23 29.76 -46.62 -2.54
C THR A 23 29.68 -45.10 -2.66
N PHE A 24 30.78 -44.43 -2.99
CA PHE A 24 30.79 -42.99 -3.26
C PHE A 24 29.94 -42.63 -4.48
N MET A 25 30.09 -43.34 -5.60
CA MET A 25 29.26 -43.13 -6.78
C MET A 25 27.78 -43.43 -6.53
N TYR A 26 27.48 -44.48 -5.76
CA TYR A 26 26.11 -44.83 -5.36
C TYR A 26 25.47 -43.71 -4.52
N MET A 27 26.17 -43.23 -3.49
CA MET A 27 25.69 -42.12 -2.66
C MET A 27 25.49 -40.85 -3.48
N LYS A 28 26.44 -40.50 -4.37
CA LYS A 28 26.34 -39.32 -5.23
C LYS A 28 25.17 -39.40 -6.21
N ARG A 29 24.84 -40.59 -6.72
CA ARG A 29 23.69 -40.80 -7.60
C ARG A 29 22.38 -40.66 -6.83
N HIS A 30 22.27 -41.33 -5.68
CA HIS A 30 21.05 -41.28 -4.86
C HIS A 30 20.77 -39.85 -4.37
N SER A 31 21.78 -39.12 -3.93
CA SER A 31 21.63 -37.73 -3.50
C SER A 31 21.16 -36.80 -4.64
N LYS A 32 21.53 -37.11 -5.89
CA LYS A 32 21.13 -36.32 -7.06
C LYS A 32 19.65 -36.51 -7.37
N GLU A 33 19.15 -37.74 -7.30
CA GLU A 33 17.73 -38.05 -7.55
C GLU A 33 16.81 -37.41 -6.50
N GLU A 34 17.20 -37.43 -5.22
CA GLU A 34 16.44 -36.76 -4.15
C GLU A 34 16.45 -35.23 -4.33
N LEU A 35 17.60 -34.66 -4.69
CA LEU A 35 17.72 -33.23 -4.96
C LEU A 35 16.88 -32.81 -6.17
N GLU A 36 16.85 -33.61 -7.24
CA GLU A 36 16.03 -33.33 -8.42
C GLU A 36 14.53 -33.38 -8.09
N LYS A 37 14.08 -34.36 -7.31
CA LYS A 37 12.67 -34.42 -6.83
C LYS A 37 12.31 -33.22 -5.96
N LEU A 38 13.21 -32.80 -5.08
CA LEU A 38 13.00 -31.63 -4.23
C LEU A 38 12.91 -30.34 -5.06
N VAL A 39 13.81 -30.16 -6.02
CA VAL A 39 13.82 -29.00 -6.93
C VAL A 39 12.55 -28.97 -7.79
N GLU A 40 12.09 -30.13 -8.28
CA GLU A 40 10.85 -30.22 -9.05
C GLU A 40 9.62 -29.89 -8.20
N GLY A 41 9.60 -30.34 -6.94
CA GLY A 41 8.58 -29.95 -5.96
C GLY A 41 8.50 -28.44 -5.77
N PHE A 42 9.65 -27.80 -5.51
CA PHE A 42 9.72 -26.34 -5.38
C PHE A 42 9.34 -25.60 -6.65
N ARG A 43 9.75 -26.10 -7.83
CA ARG A 43 9.36 -25.50 -9.11
C ARG A 43 7.84 -25.48 -9.26
N LYS A 44 7.19 -26.61 -8.98
CA LYS A 44 5.72 -26.71 -9.05
C LYS A 44 5.04 -25.75 -8.07
N GLU A 45 5.50 -25.68 -6.82
CA GLU A 45 4.95 -24.74 -5.84
C GLU A 45 5.12 -23.27 -6.25
N MET A 46 6.27 -22.91 -6.84
CA MET A 46 6.49 -21.56 -7.38
C MET A 46 5.57 -21.25 -8.56
N ASP A 47 5.35 -22.22 -9.46
CA ASP A 47 4.44 -22.03 -10.60
C ASP A 47 2.98 -21.88 -10.14
N ASP A 48 2.54 -22.67 -9.17
CA ASP A 48 1.22 -22.55 -8.55
C ASP A 48 1.05 -21.19 -7.85
N CYS A 49 2.06 -20.75 -7.09
CA CYS A 49 2.08 -19.43 -6.44
C CYS A 49 2.02 -18.29 -7.47
N LYS A 50 2.79 -18.39 -8.55
CA LYS A 50 2.78 -17.41 -9.65
C LYS A 50 1.40 -17.32 -10.30
N LYS A 51 0.74 -18.45 -10.51
CA LYS A 51 -0.64 -18.49 -11.04
C LYS A 51 -1.62 -17.76 -10.12
N GLN A 52 -1.57 -18.03 -8.81
CA GLN A 52 -2.41 -17.34 -7.83
C GLN A 52 -2.14 -15.83 -7.79
N CYS A 53 -0.89 -15.40 -7.94
CA CYS A 53 -0.55 -13.99 -8.01
C CYS A 53 -1.15 -13.28 -9.24
N GLU A 54 -1.16 -13.93 -10.41
CA GLU A 54 -1.80 -13.34 -11.61
C GLU A 54 -3.34 -13.32 -11.46
N GLU A 55 -3.96 -14.37 -10.94
CA GLU A 55 -5.41 -14.40 -10.66
C GLU A 55 -5.83 -13.28 -9.69
N LEU A 56 -5.04 -13.06 -8.62
CA LEU A 56 -5.28 -11.97 -7.66
C LEU A 56 -5.15 -10.60 -8.30
N LYS A 57 -4.14 -10.42 -9.15
CA LYS A 57 -3.86 -9.16 -9.85
C LYS A 57 -4.97 -8.82 -10.85
N GLU A 58 -5.50 -9.81 -11.56
CA GLU A 58 -6.67 -9.63 -12.44
C GLU A 58 -7.92 -9.25 -11.64
N GLY A 59 -8.18 -9.93 -10.52
CA GLY A 59 -9.32 -9.61 -9.64
C GLY A 59 -9.27 -8.18 -9.06
N MET A 60 -8.09 -7.73 -8.61
CA MET A 60 -7.90 -6.36 -8.12
C MET A 60 -8.13 -5.30 -9.21
N LYS A 61 -7.74 -5.61 -10.46
CA LYS A 61 -7.94 -4.70 -11.59
C LYS A 61 -9.42 -4.52 -11.88
N GLU A 62 -10.19 -5.61 -11.89
CA GLU A 62 -11.64 -5.58 -12.09
C GLU A 62 -12.36 -4.80 -10.97
N GLU A 63 -11.99 -5.03 -9.71
CA GLU A 63 -12.57 -4.29 -8.57
C GLU A 63 -12.27 -2.79 -8.64
N THR A 64 -11.07 -2.43 -9.08
CA THR A 64 -10.66 -1.02 -9.26
C THR A 64 -11.46 -0.36 -10.39
N GLU A 65 -11.62 -1.03 -11.54
CA GLU A 65 -12.41 -0.54 -12.65
C GLU A 65 -13.89 -0.37 -12.28
N ASN A 66 -14.48 -1.32 -11.55
CA ASN A 66 -15.84 -1.23 -11.04
C ASN A 66 -16.02 -0.06 -10.05
N SER A 67 -15.06 0.11 -9.13
CA SER A 67 -15.06 1.23 -8.18
C SER A 67 -14.93 2.58 -8.89
N LEU A 68 -14.12 2.66 -9.95
CA LEU A 68 -13.97 3.87 -10.76
C LEU A 68 -15.26 4.25 -11.49
N LEU A 69 -16.01 3.27 -12.01
CA LEU A 69 -17.31 3.50 -12.64
C LEU A 69 -18.32 4.07 -11.63
N LYS A 70 -18.39 3.49 -10.43
CA LYS A 70 -19.27 4.00 -9.35
C LYS A 70 -18.95 5.45 -8.96
N LEU A 71 -17.66 5.82 -8.93
CA LEU A 71 -17.25 7.19 -8.64
C LEU A 71 -17.69 8.17 -9.74
N LYS A 72 -17.55 7.79 -11.01
CA LYS A 72 -18.03 8.60 -12.15
C LYS A 72 -19.55 8.80 -12.11
N ASP A 73 -20.30 7.76 -11.76
CA ASP A 73 -21.75 7.87 -11.60
C ASP A 73 -22.16 8.81 -10.45
N LEU A 74 -21.38 8.83 -9.38
CA LEU A 74 -21.58 9.76 -8.26
C LEU A 74 -21.22 11.20 -8.65
N GLU A 75 -20.15 11.40 -9.42
CA GLU A 75 -19.75 12.71 -9.93
C GLU A 75 -20.87 13.34 -10.80
N ILE A 76 -21.46 12.56 -11.71
CA ILE A 76 -22.59 13.01 -12.53
C ILE A 76 -23.80 13.39 -11.64
N LYS A 77 -24.12 12.57 -10.64
CA LYS A 77 -25.22 12.86 -9.69
C LYS A 77 -24.99 14.09 -8.84
N MET A 78 -23.72 14.43 -8.54
CA MET A 78 -23.37 15.64 -7.82
C MET A 78 -23.54 16.87 -8.70
N GLU A 79 -23.11 16.79 -9.97
CA GLU A 79 -23.26 17.87 -10.95
C GLU A 79 -24.74 18.23 -11.18
N GLU A 80 -25.62 17.22 -11.31
CA GLU A 80 -27.07 17.44 -11.42
C GLU A 80 -27.70 18.10 -10.18
N ARG A 81 -27.03 17.99 -9.02
CA ARG A 81 -27.52 18.52 -7.73
C ARG A 81 -26.91 19.86 -7.35
N VAL A 82 -26.08 20.47 -8.19
CA VAL A 82 -25.67 21.87 -8.00
C VAL A 82 -26.72 22.77 -8.68
N PRO A 83 -27.74 23.28 -7.96
CA PRO A 83 -28.40 24.46 -8.45
C PRO A 83 -27.33 25.53 -8.54
N THR A 84 -27.06 26.00 -9.76
CA THR A 84 -26.22 27.16 -10.06
C THR A 84 -26.78 28.37 -9.31
N LYS A 85 -26.45 28.48 -8.03
CA LYS A 85 -26.83 29.61 -7.20
C LYS A 85 -25.79 30.71 -7.42
N GLU A 86 -25.91 31.34 -8.58
CA GLU A 86 -25.41 32.69 -8.83
C GLU A 86 -26.18 33.65 -7.89
N SER A 87 -25.84 33.72 -6.60
CA SER A 87 -26.36 34.75 -5.66
C SER A 87 -25.71 34.70 -4.27
N ASN A 88 -24.37 34.60 -4.18
CA ASN A 88 -23.66 34.66 -2.89
C ASN A 88 -22.54 35.71 -2.85
N SER A 89 -22.65 36.81 -3.60
CA SER A 89 -21.71 37.92 -3.42
C SER A 89 -21.94 38.67 -2.11
N SER A 90 -23.19 38.84 -1.65
CA SER A 90 -23.47 39.66 -0.47
C SER A 90 -23.09 38.99 0.86
N THR A 91 -23.09 37.65 0.93
CA THR A 91 -22.80 36.93 2.17
C THR A 91 -21.31 36.87 2.51
N ASN A 92 -20.43 36.94 1.50
CA ASN A 92 -18.99 37.00 1.74
C ASN A 92 -18.59 38.35 2.36
N ASP A 93 -19.09 39.46 1.81
CA ASP A 93 -18.78 40.80 2.31
C ASP A 93 -19.21 40.98 3.78
N GLU A 94 -20.39 40.46 4.15
CA GLU A 94 -20.88 40.49 5.53
C GLU A 94 -20.03 39.63 6.48
N ASN A 95 -19.58 38.46 6.03
CA ASN A 95 -18.74 37.58 6.83
C ASN A 95 -17.33 38.17 7.04
N GLU A 96 -16.78 38.83 6.02
CA GLU A 96 -15.51 39.55 6.13
C GLU A 96 -15.61 40.69 7.14
N GLU A 97 -16.73 41.43 7.15
CA GLU A 97 -16.98 42.47 8.14
C GLU A 97 -17.05 41.91 9.58
N ILE A 98 -17.75 40.78 9.78
CA ILE A 98 -17.81 40.07 11.06
C ILE A 98 -16.40 39.72 11.57
N ILE A 99 -15.57 39.15 10.70
CA ILE A 99 -14.19 38.76 11.03
C ILE A 99 -13.36 40.01 11.35
N ARG A 100 -13.54 41.11 10.60
CA ARG A 100 -12.84 42.37 10.84
C ARG A 100 -13.15 42.95 12.22
N LEU A 101 -14.43 42.97 12.61
CA LEU A 101 -14.87 43.45 13.92
C LEU A 101 -14.33 42.57 15.06
N TYR A 102 -14.32 41.25 14.87
CA TYR A 102 -13.75 40.33 15.85
C TYR A 102 -12.25 40.53 16.05
N LYS A 103 -11.48 40.66 14.95
CA LYS A 103 -10.03 40.95 14.99
C LYS A 103 -9.71 42.29 15.64
N LYS A 104 -10.65 43.25 15.62
CA LYS A 104 -10.54 44.53 16.34
C LYS A 104 -10.77 44.39 17.85
N GLY A 105 -11.24 43.24 18.33
CA GLY A 105 -11.52 42.96 19.73
C GLY A 105 -12.98 43.23 20.15
N GLU A 106 -13.92 43.37 19.21
CA GLU A 106 -15.34 43.47 19.57
C GLU A 106 -15.86 42.11 20.06
N SER A 107 -16.66 42.11 21.14
CA SER A 107 -17.30 40.90 21.67
C SER A 107 -18.35 40.33 20.68
N ILE A 108 -18.54 39.01 20.68
CA ILE A 108 -19.49 38.31 19.80
C ILE A 108 -20.92 38.89 19.95
N GLU A 109 -21.32 39.27 21.16
CA GLU A 109 -22.63 39.86 21.45
C GLU A 109 -22.81 41.24 20.81
N ALA A 110 -21.74 42.05 20.78
CA ALA A 110 -21.74 43.37 20.15
C ALA A 110 -21.83 43.24 18.62
N ILE A 111 -21.06 42.31 18.04
CA ILE A 111 -21.09 42.02 16.60
C ILE A 111 -22.46 41.49 16.20
N SER A 112 -23.03 40.55 16.98
CA SER A 112 -24.37 40.01 16.76
C SER A 112 -25.44 41.09 16.71
N LYS A 113 -25.41 42.05 17.65
CA LYS A 113 -26.34 43.19 17.66
C LYS A 113 -26.13 44.11 16.45
N LYS A 114 -24.87 44.39 16.10
CA LYS A 114 -24.52 45.31 15.00
C LYS A 114 -24.90 44.76 13.62
N MET A 115 -24.70 43.46 13.43
CA MET A 115 -24.96 42.76 12.17
C MET A 115 -26.35 42.14 12.11
N ASN A 116 -27.18 42.31 13.16
CA ASN A 116 -28.50 41.70 13.30
C ASN A 116 -28.51 40.19 13.02
N ARG A 117 -27.55 39.46 13.59
CA ARG A 117 -27.34 38.02 13.39
C ARG A 117 -27.30 37.24 14.69
N ASN A 118 -27.56 35.94 14.63
CA ASN A 118 -27.49 35.08 15.81
C ASN A 118 -26.03 34.88 16.26
N THR A 119 -25.78 34.92 17.56
CA THR A 119 -24.44 34.73 18.13
C THR A 119 -23.81 33.38 17.75
N GLY A 120 -24.60 32.33 17.59
CA GLY A 120 -24.15 31.02 17.11
C GLY A 120 -23.63 31.07 15.68
N GLU A 121 -24.28 31.81 14.78
CA GLU A 121 -23.80 31.99 13.40
C GLU A 121 -22.47 32.76 13.38
N ILE A 122 -22.38 33.85 14.16
CA ILE A 122 -21.13 34.61 14.31
C ILE A 122 -20.00 33.70 14.81
N LYS A 123 -20.27 32.84 15.80
CA LYS A 123 -19.28 31.89 16.33
C LYS A 123 -18.82 30.89 15.28
N VAL A 124 -19.73 30.40 14.43
CA VAL A 124 -19.38 29.49 13.33
C VAL A 124 -18.49 30.19 12.30
N ILE A 125 -18.81 31.42 11.92
CA ILE A 125 -18.04 32.20 10.95
C ILE A 125 -16.61 32.45 11.48
N ILE A 126 -16.47 32.86 12.74
CA ILE A 126 -15.16 33.09 13.37
C ILE A 126 -14.36 31.78 13.46
N SER A 127 -14.98 30.70 13.96
CA SER A 127 -14.31 29.40 14.12
C SER A 127 -13.81 28.84 12.78
N TYR A 128 -14.59 29.03 11.71
CA TYR A 128 -14.20 28.64 10.36
C TYR A 128 -13.02 29.46 9.84
N ASN A 129 -12.97 30.76 10.12
CA ASN A 129 -11.86 31.63 9.72
C ASN A 129 -10.54 31.26 10.42
N ASP A 130 -10.59 30.97 11.73
CA ASP A 130 -9.41 30.58 12.50
C ASP A 130 -8.82 29.26 11.99
N TYR A 131 -9.68 28.27 11.69
CA TYR A 131 -9.25 26.99 11.12
C TYR A 131 -8.52 27.15 9.78
N LEU A 132 -9.02 28.03 8.91
CA LEU A 132 -8.37 28.30 7.62
C LEU A 132 -6.99 28.95 7.80
N GLN A 133 -6.83 29.89 8.73
CA GLN A 133 -5.54 30.53 8.96
C GLN A 133 -4.48 29.56 9.51
N ASP A 134 -4.87 28.63 10.38
CA ASP A 134 -3.96 27.62 10.93
C ASP A 134 -3.55 26.57 9.88
N GLY A 135 -4.46 26.20 8.97
CA GLY A 135 -4.18 25.28 7.88
C GLY A 135 -3.10 25.79 6.91
N HIS A 136 -3.05 27.11 6.66
CA HIS A 136 -2.06 27.73 5.78
C HIS A 136 -0.65 27.79 6.41
N LYS A 137 -0.53 27.94 7.74
CA LYS A 137 0.79 27.95 8.40
C LYS A 137 1.50 26.61 8.30
N LYS A 138 0.79 25.48 8.37
CA LYS A 138 1.41 24.15 8.31
C LYS A 138 2.01 23.81 6.94
N LYS A 139 1.48 24.34 5.83
CA LYS A 139 2.03 24.09 4.49
C LYS A 139 3.37 24.80 4.24
N ASN A 140 3.65 25.89 4.95
CA ASN A 140 4.89 26.68 4.75
C ASN A 140 6.04 26.26 5.68
N MET A 141 5.86 25.24 6.53
CA MET A 141 6.92 24.71 7.42
C MET A 141 7.47 23.36 6.94
N VAL A 142 7.02 22.85 5.80
CA VAL A 142 7.50 21.58 5.19
C VAL A 142 8.22 21.84 3.86
N GLY A 143 8.80 23.05 3.72
CA GLY A 143 9.68 23.42 2.60
C GLY A 143 11.13 23.40 3.05
#